data_AF-A0A218WFA2-F1
#
_entry.id   AF-A0A218WFA2-F1
#
_cell.length_a   1.000
_cell.length_b   1.000
_cell.length_c   1.000
_cell.angle_alpha   90.00
_cell.angle_beta   90.00
_cell.angle_gamma   90.00
#
_symmetry.space_group_name_H-M   'P 1'
#
loop_
_entity.id
_entity.type
_entity.pdbx_description
1 polymer ?
#
loop_
_entity_poly.entity_id
_entity_poly.type
_entity_poly.pdbx_seq_one_letter_code
_entity_poly.pdbx_strand_id
1 'polypeptide(L)'
;MGLDPKKSTFQQALLVVLGMSKSSWESNSRLYWNWGWSEEEFLSAFRKYPLCIGLSKDKINRAMGSFMDRMGWKPSLAAERPVLFVAELGEENHPWGFGSSVPSIQRFVQETS
;
A
#
# COMPACT_ATOMS: atom_id res chain seq x y z
N MET A 1 18.56 2.57 -4.38
CA MET A 1 17.26 1.88 -4.34
C MET A 1 17.44 0.53 -5.05
N GLY A 2 17.60 -0.57 -4.32
CA GLY A 2 17.95 -1.89 -4.89
C GLY A 2 16.80 -2.63 -5.58
N LEU A 3 16.14 -1.98 -6.54
CA LEU A 3 15.08 -2.58 -7.34
C LEU A 3 15.69 -3.24 -8.59
N ASP A 4 15.33 -4.49 -8.84
CA ASP A 4 15.77 -5.22 -10.03
C ASP A 4 15.00 -4.71 -11.27
N PRO A 5 15.69 -4.15 -12.29
CA PRO A 5 15.05 -3.62 -13.49
C PRO A 5 14.20 -4.63 -14.27
N LYS A 6 14.42 -5.94 -14.06
CA LYS A 6 13.68 -7.01 -14.74
C LYS A 6 12.34 -7.34 -14.08
N LYS A 7 12.09 -6.84 -12.87
CA LYS A 7 10.85 -7.11 -12.12
C LYS A 7 9.78 -6.05 -12.41
N SER A 8 8.52 -6.47 -12.42
CA SER A 8 7.36 -5.57 -12.53
C SER A 8 7.35 -4.51 -11.43
N THR A 9 7.90 -4.81 -10.26
CA THR A 9 8.10 -3.87 -9.16
C THR A 9 8.94 -2.65 -9.57
N PHE A 10 9.94 -2.80 -10.44
CA PHE A 10 10.72 -1.66 -10.93
C PHE A 10 9.87 -0.76 -11.83
N GLN A 11 9.07 -1.34 -12.72
CA GLN A 11 8.15 -0.58 -13.58
C GLN A 11 7.11 0.16 -12.74
N GLN A 12 6.55 -0.48 -11.71
CA GLN A 12 5.63 0.14 -10.76
C GLN A 12 6.28 1.28 -9.99
N ALA A 13 7.52 1.10 -9.51
CA ALA A 13 8.25 2.14 -8.82
C ALA A 13 8.52 3.35 -9.72
N LEU A 14 8.90 3.09 -10.98
CA LEU A 14 9.11 4.15 -11.97
C LEU A 14 7.79 4.90 -12.24
N LEU A 15 6.68 4.19 -12.41
CA LEU A 15 5.36 4.79 -12.60
C LEU A 15 4.99 5.72 -11.43
N VAL A 16 5.23 5.29 -10.20
CA VAL A 16 4.93 6.08 -9.00
C VAL A 16 5.84 7.31 -8.91
N VAL A 17 7.15 7.14 -9.12
CA VAL A 17 8.11 8.25 -9.04
C VAL A 17 7.90 9.28 -10.14
N LEU A 18 7.59 8.85 -11.37
CA LEU A 18 7.32 9.76 -12.48
C LEU A 18 5.91 10.36 -12.44
N GLY A 19 4.93 9.61 -11.93
CA GLY A 19 3.52 10.02 -11.89
C GLY A 19 3.16 10.91 -10.71
N MET A 20 4.00 10.98 -9.66
CA MET A 20 3.75 11.80 -8.49
C MET A 20 4.53 13.11 -8.53
N SER A 21 3.86 14.20 -8.14
CA SER A 21 4.56 15.44 -7.82
C SER A 21 5.36 15.28 -6.52
N LYS A 22 6.44 16.06 -6.38
CA LYS A 22 7.23 16.11 -5.13
C LYS A 22 6.36 16.42 -3.90
N SER A 23 5.40 17.34 -4.04
CA SER A 23 4.45 17.70 -2.97
C SER A 23 3.55 16.53 -2.59
N SER A 24 3.03 15.78 -3.58
CA SER A 24 2.22 14.58 -3.34
C SER A 24 3.03 13.50 -2.63
N TRP A 25 4.28 13.28 -3.05
CA TRP A 25 5.18 12.33 -2.42
C TRP A 25 5.44 12.66 -0.95
N GLU A 26 5.88 13.89 -0.65
CA GLU A 26 6.16 14.35 0.71
C GLU A 26 4.91 14.33 1.59
N SER A 27 3.74 14.66 1.02
CA SER A 27 2.51 14.63 1.78
C SER A 27 2.03 13.21 2.07
N ASN A 28 2.22 12.27 1.15
CA ASN A 28 1.89 10.87 1.37
C ASN A 28 2.87 10.23 2.38
N SER A 29 4.18 10.50 2.27
CA SER A 29 5.16 9.99 3.23
C SER A 29 4.89 10.47 4.65
N ARG A 30 4.50 11.75 4.82
CA ARG A 30 4.08 12.28 6.13
C ARG A 30 2.88 11.57 6.73
N LEU A 31 1.92 11.13 5.91
CA LEU A 31 0.78 10.35 6.42
C LEU A 31 1.25 9.03 7.01
N TYR A 32 2.14 8.30 6.33
CA TYR A 32 2.70 7.06 6.85
C TYR A 32 3.48 7.26 8.15
N TRP A 33 4.28 8.33 8.24
CA TRP A 33 4.97 8.69 9.49
C TRP A 33 4.02 9.02 10.63
N ASN A 34 2.92 9.75 10.36
CA ASN A 34 1.90 10.05 11.36
C ASN A 34 1.18 8.79 11.86
N TRP A 35 1.04 7.79 11.00
CA TRP A 35 0.52 6.48 11.38
C TRP A 35 1.55 5.60 12.11
N GLY A 36 2.79 6.08 12.27
CA GLY A 36 3.82 5.42 13.07
C GLY A 36 4.81 4.57 12.28
N TRP A 37 4.87 4.70 10.96
CA TRP A 37 5.94 4.06 10.19
C TRP A 37 7.27 4.78 10.38
N SER A 38 8.37 4.03 10.45
CA SER A 38 9.71 4.58 10.29
C SER A 38 10.04 4.87 8.82
N GLU A 39 11.12 5.62 8.57
CA GLU A 39 11.61 5.83 7.20
C GLU A 39 12.03 4.50 6.56
N GLU A 40 12.66 3.60 7.33
CA GLU A 40 13.07 2.28 6.88
C GLU A 40 11.86 1.40 6.51
N GLU A 41 10.80 1.44 7.32
CA GLU A 41 9.56 0.71 7.06
C GLU A 41 8.87 1.24 5.80
N PHE A 42 8.80 2.56 5.63
CA PHE A 42 8.28 3.19 4.42
C PHE A 42 9.07 2.78 3.17
N LEU A 43 10.40 2.84 3.22
CA LEU A 43 11.24 2.44 2.09
C LEU A 43 11.16 0.93 1.81
N SER A 44 11.00 0.11 2.85
CA SER A 44 10.79 -1.34 2.73
C SER A 44 9.46 -1.63 2.03
N ALA A 45 8.38 -0.99 2.47
CA ALA A 45 7.06 -1.10 1.86
C ALA A 45 7.07 -0.65 0.39
N PHE A 46 7.71 0.50 0.09
CA PHE A 46 7.88 0.98 -1.28
C PHE A 46 8.63 -0.01 -2.17
N ARG A 47 9.67 -0.67 -1.65
CA ARG A 47 10.42 -1.68 -2.41
C ARG A 47 9.63 -2.95 -2.66
N LYS A 48 8.76 -3.34 -1.73
CA LYS A 48 7.90 -4.54 -1.86
C LYS A 48 6.74 -4.27 -2.81
N TYR A 49 6.10 -3.12 -2.68
CA TYR A 49 4.91 -2.77 -3.44
C TYR A 49 4.79 -1.26 -3.65
N PRO A 50 5.47 -0.69 -4.66
CA PRO A 50 5.56 0.76 -4.84
C PRO A 50 4.21 1.47 -4.97
N LEU A 51 3.22 0.79 -5.55
CA LEU A 51 1.89 1.34 -5.80
C LEU A 51 1.15 1.75 -4.51
N CYS A 52 1.49 1.19 -3.33
CA CYS A 52 0.86 1.64 -2.07
C CYS A 52 1.18 3.11 -1.76
N ILE A 53 2.36 3.60 -2.15
CA ILE A 53 2.76 4.98 -1.89
C ILE A 53 2.02 5.95 -2.82
N GLY A 54 1.66 5.49 -4.02
CA GLY A 54 0.89 6.25 -5.00
C GLY A 54 -0.61 6.39 -4.70
N LEU A 55 -1.10 5.81 -3.61
CA LEU A 55 -2.51 5.92 -3.24
C LEU A 55 -2.91 7.34 -2.82
N SER A 56 -4.19 7.67 -2.98
CA SER A 56 -4.71 8.94 -2.46
C SER A 56 -4.70 8.93 -0.93
N LYS A 57 -4.57 10.12 -0.32
CA LYS A 57 -4.56 10.31 1.14
C LYS A 57 -5.73 9.61 1.83
N ASP A 58 -6.92 9.75 1.27
CA ASP A 58 -8.14 9.14 1.82
C ASP A 58 -8.07 7.62 1.82
N LYS A 59 -7.49 7.02 0.76
CA LYS A 59 -7.29 5.57 0.68
C LYS A 59 -6.29 5.09 1.72
N ILE A 60 -5.18 5.82 1.89
CA ILE A 60 -4.16 5.50 2.89
C ILE A 60 -4.79 5.53 4.30
N ASN A 61 -5.52 6.60 4.63
CA ASN A 61 -6.16 6.74 5.94
C ASN A 61 -7.23 5.68 6.19
N ARG A 62 -8.05 5.34 5.19
CA ARG A 62 -9.06 4.28 5.31
C ARG A 62 -8.42 2.91 5.55
N ALA A 63 -7.40 2.56 4.78
CA ALA A 63 -6.69 1.29 4.94
C ALA A 63 -6.01 1.20 6.31
N MET A 64 -5.26 2.24 6.70
CA MET A 64 -4.56 2.26 8.00
C MET A 64 -5.51 2.26 9.19
N GLY A 65 -6.60 3.05 9.13
CA GLY A 65 -7.65 3.01 10.15
C GLY A 65 -8.28 1.62 10.26
N SER A 66 -8.59 0.97 9.12
CA SER A 66 -9.11 -0.41 9.14
C SER A 66 -8.13 -1.39 9.79
N PHE A 67 -6.84 -1.32 9.43
CA PHE A 67 -5.83 -2.22 9.99
C PHE A 67 -5.67 -2.05 11.50
N MET A 68 -5.67 -0.82 12.00
CA MET A 68 -5.50 -0.58 13.44
C MET A 68 -6.79 -0.83 14.21
N ASP A 69 -7.93 -0.32 13.72
CA ASP A 69 -9.19 -0.36 14.46
C ASP A 69 -9.86 -1.73 14.35
N ARG A 70 -9.92 -2.33 13.15
CA ARG A 70 -10.63 -3.60 12.93
C ARG A 70 -9.75 -4.80 13.14
N MET A 71 -8.51 -4.74 12.65
CA MET A 71 -7.59 -5.88 12.68
C MET A 71 -6.65 -5.86 13.89
N GLY A 72 -6.60 -4.74 14.64
CA GLY A 72 -5.71 -4.59 15.79
C GLY A 72 -4.22 -4.62 15.42
N TRP A 73 -3.89 -4.30 14.18
CA TRP A 73 -2.52 -4.39 13.69
C TRP A 73 -1.65 -3.26 14.22
N LYS A 74 -0.40 -3.60 14.52
CA LYS A 74 0.64 -2.59 14.72
C LYS A 74 0.99 -1.94 13.37
N PRO A 75 1.33 -0.64 13.35
CA PRO A 75 1.74 0.05 12.12
C PRO A 75 2.85 -0.67 11.35
N SER A 76 3.83 -1.23 12.05
CA SER A 76 4.94 -1.99 11.47
C SER A 76 4.47 -3.23 10.71
N LEU A 77 3.49 -3.96 11.23
CA LEU A 77 2.90 -5.13 10.56
C LEU A 77 2.17 -4.73 9.26
N ALA A 78 1.53 -3.55 9.24
CA ALA A 78 0.95 -3.00 8.02
C ALA A 78 2.03 -2.64 6.97
N ALA A 79 3.19 -2.15 7.41
CA ALA A 79 4.34 -1.86 6.52
C ALA A 79 4.93 -3.12 5.89
N GLU A 80 4.83 -4.26 6.57
CA GLU A 80 5.27 -5.54 6.03
C GLU A 80 4.38 -6.06 4.90
N ARG A 81 3.10 -5.65 4.88
CA ARG A 81 2.05 -6.15 3.97
C ARG A 81 1.39 -5.02 3.15
N PRO A 82 2.16 -4.22 2.39
CA PRO A 82 1.66 -3.06 1.66
C PRO A 82 0.65 -3.39 0.54
N VAL A 83 0.60 -4.65 0.08
CA VAL A 83 -0.38 -5.11 -0.91
C VAL A 83 -1.82 -4.97 -0.43
N LEU A 84 -2.05 -5.08 0.88
CA LEU A 84 -3.39 -5.04 1.46
C LEU A 84 -4.02 -3.66 1.40
N PHE A 85 -3.23 -2.59 1.25
CA PHE A 85 -3.76 -1.24 1.03
C PHE A 85 -4.59 -1.14 -0.26
N VAL A 86 -4.27 -1.95 -1.28
CA VAL A 86 -5.02 -2.01 -2.52
C VAL A 86 -6.18 -3.00 -2.41
N ALA A 87 -6.03 -4.06 -1.60
CA ALA A 87 -7.09 -5.03 -1.37
C ALA A 87 -8.26 -4.46 -0.54
N GLU A 88 -8.00 -3.54 0.40
CA GLU A 88 -9.07 -2.81 1.12
C GLU A 88 -9.90 -1.88 0.21
N LEU A 89 -9.54 -1.78 -1.07
CA LEU A 89 -10.31 -1.13 -2.12
C LEU A 89 -11.31 -2.08 -2.80
N GLY A 90 -11.63 -3.22 -2.19
CA GLY A 90 -12.68 -4.11 -2.66
C GLY A 90 -14.00 -3.37 -2.82
N GLU A 91 -14.30 -3.04 -4.08
CA GLU A 91 -15.52 -2.43 -4.62
C GLU A 91 -15.64 -0.90 -4.51
N GLU A 92 -14.79 -0.15 -5.22
CA GLU A 92 -15.25 1.09 -5.85
C GLU A 92 -14.52 1.34 -7.18
N ASN A 93 -15.18 0.92 -8.27
CA ASN A 93 -15.03 1.37 -9.66
C ASN A 93 -13.63 1.82 -10.09
N HIS A 94 -12.80 0.86 -10.47
CA HIS A 94 -11.64 1.11 -11.33
C HIS A 94 -12.09 1.05 -12.81
N PRO A 95 -11.72 1.99 -13.69
CA PRO A 95 -12.16 1.98 -15.09
C PRO A 95 -11.57 0.83 -15.94
N TRP A 96 -10.70 0.01 -15.34
CA TRP A 96 -10.09 -1.13 -16.01
C TRP A 96 -10.70 -2.40 -15.45
N GLY A 97 -11.69 -2.93 -16.19
CA GLY A 97 -12.54 -4.06 -15.83
C GLY A 97 -11.81 -5.38 -15.70
N PHE A 98 -11.21 -5.62 -14.53
CA PHE A 98 -10.92 -6.97 -14.06
C PHE A 98 -12.00 -7.39 -13.07
N GLY A 99 -12.87 -8.29 -13.53
CA GLY A 99 -13.98 -8.84 -12.77
C GLY A 99 -13.51 -9.58 -11.53
N SER A 100 -14.15 -9.23 -10.40
CA SER A 100 -14.53 -10.09 -9.29
C SER A 100 -13.90 -11.49 -9.23
N SER A 101 -12.83 -11.65 -8.43
CA SER A 101 -12.48 -12.88 -7.71
C SER A 101 -11.34 -12.67 -6.70
N VAL A 102 -11.39 -11.62 -5.88
CA VAL A 102 -10.48 -11.51 -4.72
C VAL A 102 -11.22 -12.02 -3.48
N PRO A 103 -10.80 -13.13 -2.85
CA PRO A 103 -11.39 -13.57 -1.60
C PRO A 103 -11.22 -12.48 -0.53
N SER A 104 -12.27 -12.26 0.26
CA SER A 104 -12.27 -11.32 1.39
C SER A 104 -11.00 -11.50 2.22
N ILE A 105 -10.34 -10.39 2.58
CA ILE A 105 -9.05 -10.34 3.29
C ILE A 105 -9.05 -11.21 4.56
N GLN A 106 -10.22 -11.32 5.22
CA GLN A 106 -10.46 -12.19 6.36
C GLN A 106 -10.11 -13.66 6.10
N ARG A 107 -10.36 -14.16 4.88
CA ARG A 107 -10.07 -15.55 4.47
C ARG A 107 -8.58 -15.77 4.21
N PHE A 108 -7.91 -14.78 3.61
CA PHE A 108 -6.48 -14.84 3.34
C PHE A 108 -5.63 -14.79 4.63
N VAL A 109 -6.13 -14.08 5.65
CA VAL A 109 -5.50 -14.02 6.97
C VAL A 109 -5.66 -15.35 7.73
N GLN A 110 -6.78 -16.07 7.55
CA GLN A 110 -6.99 -17.38 8.19
C GLN A 110 -6.26 -18.54 7.51
N GLU A 111 -6.01 -18.47 6.20
CA GLU A 111 -5.31 -19.52 5.44
C GLU A 111 -3.77 -19.51 5.62
N THR A 112 -3.21 -18.50 6.28
CA THR A 112 -1.75 -18.36 6.47
C THR A 112 -1.27 -18.54 7.92
N SER A 113 -2.12 -19.12 8.79
CA SER A 113 -1.76 -19.55 10.15
C SER A 113 -1.54 -21.06 10.26
#